data_AF-A0A822UXZ1-F1
#
_entry.id   AF-A0A822UXZ1-F1
#
_cell.length_a   1.000
_cell.length_b   1.000
_cell.length_c   1.000
_cell.angle_alpha   90.00
_cell.angle_beta   90.00
_cell.angle_gamma   90.00
#
_symmetry.space_group_name_H-M   'P 1'
#
loop_
_entity.id
_entity.type
_entity.pdbx_description
1 polymer ?
#
loop_
_entity_poly.entity_id
_entity_poly.type
_entity_poly.pdbx_seq_one_letter_code
_entity_poly.pdbx_strand_id
1 'polypeptide(L)'
;MQRIVDWSLPFIFVISVTGVLLASPDPLARDTLCELTNICLRLRNQTFWNPLIYEFGLGASVSIAFYWLLVKLPQTSKRKRLRSYLRGSYRAFRREVTLQFLFAAEQKPIALDTLDTLISQADFRAYFKQPSIDVDGDKWHDVQNHITARNLQDIGVATTIFRDDMAYVLNNSDVVDQRSFEMLQRLTKASSHWNFLSADYDDQKSLFGFYWHVMAGWDPVYGYPKEDPILRMIGQI
;
A
#
# COMPACT_ATOMS: atom_id res chain seq x y z
N MET A 1 0.78 -6.69 19.12
CA MET A 1 1.82 -7.71 19.39
C MET A 1 3.01 -7.65 18.43
N GLN A 2 2.82 -7.71 17.11
CA GLN A 2 3.95 -7.69 16.14
C GLN A 2 4.91 -6.50 16.29
N ARG A 3 4.42 -5.28 16.54
CA ARG A 3 5.27 -4.10 16.78
C ARG A 3 6.22 -4.24 17.99
N ILE A 4 5.81 -4.94 19.05
CA ILE A 4 6.63 -5.14 20.25
C ILE A 4 7.75 -6.15 19.94
N VAL A 5 7.41 -7.23 19.24
CA VAL A 5 8.36 -8.26 18.80
C VAL A 5 9.38 -7.68 17.82
N ASP A 6 8.94 -6.81 16.91
CA ASP A 6 9.81 -6.16 15.93
C ASP A 6 10.83 -5.21 16.57
N TRP A 7 10.53 -4.66 17.74
CA TRP A 7 11.44 -3.80 18.51
C TRP A 7 12.29 -4.58 19.52
N SER A 8 11.75 -5.62 20.16
CA SER A 8 12.47 -6.37 21.17
C SER A 8 13.51 -7.31 20.59
N LEU A 9 13.26 -7.93 19.43
CA LEU A 9 14.21 -8.85 18.78
C LEU A 9 15.57 -8.23 18.43
N PRO A 10 15.66 -7.05 17.78
CA PRO A 10 16.96 -6.43 17.51
C PRO A 10 17.68 -6.01 18.79
N PHE A 11 16.94 -5.60 19.83
CA PHE A 11 17.53 -5.27 21.13
C PHE A 11 18.13 -6.50 21.82
N ILE A 12 17.40 -7.62 21.83
CA ILE A 12 17.87 -8.90 22.36
C ILE A 12 19.07 -9.40 21.54
N PHE A 13 19.06 -9.23 20.21
CA PHE A 13 20.18 -9.59 19.35
C PHE A 13 21.44 -8.78 19.71
N VAL A 14 21.32 -7.47 19.86
CA VAL A 14 22.44 -6.61 20.27
C VAL A 14 22.98 -7.03 21.63
N ILE A 15 22.12 -7.23 22.63
CA ILE A 15 22.53 -7.70 23.97
C ILE A 15 23.23 -9.07 23.87
N SER A 16 22.71 -9.98 23.06
CA SER A 16 23.27 -11.33 22.90
C SER A 16 24.65 -11.28 22.24
N VAL A 17 24.81 -10.48 21.17
CA VAL A 17 26.11 -10.28 20.50
C VAL A 17 27.11 -9.59 21.43
N THR A 18 26.69 -8.55 22.15
CA THR A 18 27.55 -7.89 23.14
C THR A 18 27.94 -8.85 24.27
N GLY A 19 27.03 -9.71 24.72
CA GLY A 19 27.30 -10.76 25.69
C GLY A 19 28.34 -11.76 25.19
N VAL A 20 28.21 -12.24 23.94
CA VAL A 20 29.19 -13.14 23.30
C VAL A 20 30.56 -12.49 23.22
N LEU A 21 30.63 -11.22 22.82
CA LEU A 21 31.88 -10.49 22.68
C LEU A 21 32.57 -10.25 24.03
N LEU A 22 31.82 -9.91 25.08
CA LEU A 22 32.37 -9.67 26.42
C LEU A 22 32.71 -10.97 27.18
N ALA A 23 32.05 -12.08 26.84
CA ALA A 23 32.24 -13.39 27.46
C ALA A 23 33.15 -14.31 26.62
N SER A 24 33.76 -13.80 25.55
CA SER A 24 34.64 -14.58 24.68
C SER A 24 35.74 -15.28 25.49
N PRO A 25 36.00 -16.57 25.24
CA PRO A 25 37.09 -17.31 25.88
C PRO A 25 38.47 -16.78 25.43
N ASP A 26 38.54 -16.06 24.31
CA ASP A 26 39.78 -15.46 23.81
C ASP A 26 40.10 -14.16 24.57
N PRO A 27 41.21 -14.10 25.32
CA PRO A 27 41.55 -12.93 26.15
C PRO A 27 41.82 -11.67 25.31
N LEU A 28 42.40 -11.83 24.12
CA LEU A 28 42.71 -10.71 23.20
C LEU A 28 41.45 -9.97 22.71
N ALA A 29 40.39 -10.70 22.38
CA ALA A 29 39.13 -10.11 21.91
C ALA A 29 38.40 -9.37 23.03
N ARG A 30 38.50 -9.89 24.26
CA ARG A 30 37.88 -9.29 25.45
C ARG A 30 38.60 -8.03 25.91
N ASP A 31 39.93 -8.06 25.97
CA ASP A 31 40.73 -6.94 26.49
C ASP A 31 40.67 -5.72 25.56
N THR A 32 40.71 -5.94 24.24
CA THR A 32 40.57 -4.87 23.24
C THR A 32 39.19 -4.19 23.29
N LEU A 33 38.12 -4.95 23.52
CA LEU A 33 36.77 -4.41 23.69
C LEU A 33 36.58 -3.68 25.02
N CYS A 34 37.17 -4.18 26.10
CA CYS A 34 37.16 -3.51 27.40
C CYS A 34 37.91 -2.17 27.33
N GLU A 35 39.04 -2.09 26.62
CA GLU A 35 39.76 -0.83 26.38
C GLU A 35 38.92 0.16 25.55
N LEU A 36 38.21 -0.31 24.52
CA LEU A 36 37.44 0.56 23.64
C LEU A 36 36.15 1.10 24.27
N THR A 37 35.48 0.28 25.08
CA THR A 37 34.13 0.59 25.60
C THR A 37 34.12 1.04 27.06
N ASN A 38 35.24 0.92 27.79
CA ASN A 38 35.36 1.19 29.23
C ASN A 38 34.40 0.38 30.12
N ILE A 39 33.69 -0.61 29.57
CA ILE A 39 32.75 -1.46 30.29
C ILE A 39 33.36 -2.86 30.38
N CYS A 40 33.82 -3.24 31.57
CA CYS A 40 34.44 -4.53 31.78
C CYS A 40 33.68 -5.32 32.86
N LEU A 41 32.96 -6.36 32.44
CA LEU A 41 32.24 -7.28 33.32
C LEU A 41 33.24 -8.15 34.10
N ARG A 42 33.61 -7.70 35.32
CA ARG A 42 34.33 -8.51 36.30
C ARG A 42 33.33 -9.23 37.22
N LEU A 43 32.82 -10.36 36.75
CA LEU A 43 32.02 -11.28 37.57
C LEU A 43 32.92 -12.04 38.56
N ARG A 44 32.39 -12.41 39.74
CA ARG A 44 33.14 -13.06 40.83
C ARG A 44 33.62 -14.48 40.48
N ASN A 45 32.90 -15.20 39.60
CA ASN A 45 33.23 -16.55 39.10
C ASN A 45 33.34 -16.56 37.56
N GLN A 46 34.36 -15.91 36.99
CA GLN A 46 34.50 -15.75 35.54
C GLN A 46 34.65 -17.08 34.79
N THR A 47 35.29 -18.07 35.39
CA THR A 47 35.51 -19.40 34.79
C THR A 47 34.22 -20.18 34.55
N PHE A 48 33.15 -19.90 35.30
CA PHE A 48 31.85 -20.53 35.14
C PHE A 48 30.87 -19.67 34.31
N TRP A 49 30.81 -18.37 34.59
CA TRP A 49 29.81 -17.49 33.96
C TRP A 49 30.14 -17.13 32.51
N ASN A 50 31.43 -17.00 32.14
CA ASN A 50 31.78 -16.60 30.78
C ASN A 50 31.38 -17.65 29.73
N PRO A 51 31.71 -18.96 29.88
CA PRO A 51 31.26 -19.97 28.92
C PRO A 51 29.74 -20.06 28.80
N LEU A 52 29.03 -19.93 29.93
CA LEU A 52 27.57 -20.00 29.96
C LEU A 52 26.93 -18.82 29.22
N ILE A 53 27.39 -17.59 29.45
CA ILE A 53 26.92 -16.39 28.74
C ILE A 53 27.24 -16.48 27.24
N TYR A 54 28.43 -16.99 26.90
CA TYR A 54 28.86 -17.18 25.52
C TYR A 54 27.92 -18.14 24.76
N GLU A 55 27.68 -19.34 25.30
CA GLU A 55 26.82 -20.36 24.67
C GLU A 55 25.36 -19.87 24.53
N PHE A 56 24.79 -19.26 25.57
CA PHE A 56 23.44 -18.71 25.50
C PHE A 56 23.33 -17.54 24.51
N GLY A 57 24.31 -16.63 24.53
CA GLY A 57 24.36 -15.49 23.61
C GLY A 57 24.52 -15.93 22.16
N LEU A 58 25.36 -16.94 21.90
CA LEU A 58 25.55 -17.51 20.57
C LEU A 58 24.26 -18.17 20.08
N GLY A 59 23.64 -19.03 20.91
CA GLY A 59 22.38 -19.71 20.59
C GLY A 59 21.24 -18.73 20.31
N ALA A 60 21.11 -17.67 21.13
CA ALA A 60 20.11 -16.62 20.93
C ALA A 60 20.38 -15.82 19.64
N SER A 61 21.64 -15.43 19.40
CA SER A 61 22.02 -14.66 18.21
C SER A 61 21.74 -15.43 16.92
N VAL A 62 22.14 -16.69 16.87
CA VAL A 62 21.92 -17.59 15.72
C VAL A 62 20.43 -17.78 15.49
N SER A 63 19.66 -18.04 16.55
CA SER A 63 18.21 -18.23 16.45
C SER A 63 17.48 -16.99 15.94
N ILE A 64 17.84 -15.79 16.43
CA ILE A 64 17.25 -14.53 15.95
C ILE A 64 17.66 -14.26 14.50
N ALA A 65 18.91 -14.55 14.13
CA ALA A 65 19.39 -14.40 12.75
C ALA A 65 18.61 -15.32 11.79
N PHE A 66 18.41 -16.59 12.16
CA PHE A 66 17.59 -17.53 11.37
C PHE A 66 16.13 -17.09 11.29
N TYR A 67 15.53 -16.61 12.38
CA TYR A 67 14.18 -16.04 12.34
C TYR A 67 14.09 -14.87 11.35
N TRP A 68 15.06 -13.96 11.39
CA TRP A 68 15.07 -12.81 10.49
C TRP A 68 15.18 -13.25 9.02
N LEU A 69 16.09 -14.19 8.74
CA LEU A 69 16.37 -14.67 7.40
C LEU A 69 15.24 -15.54 6.83
N LEU A 70 14.68 -16.44 7.63
CA LEU A 70 13.67 -17.41 7.20
C LEU A 70 12.23 -16.89 7.28
N VAL A 71 11.94 -15.93 8.16
CA VAL A 71 10.56 -15.45 8.38
C VAL A 71 10.41 -14.00 7.96
N LYS A 72 11.19 -13.07 8.53
CA LYS A 72 10.98 -11.63 8.29
C LYS A 72 11.36 -11.18 6.88
N LEU A 73 12.48 -11.65 6.36
CA LEU A 73 12.98 -11.30 5.04
C LEU A 73 11.98 -11.72 3.92
N PRO A 74 11.50 -12.98 3.88
CA PRO A 74 10.50 -13.35 2.87
C PRO A 74 9.16 -12.62 3.07
N GLN A 75 8.72 -12.38 4.31
CA GLN A 75 7.48 -11.65 4.57
C GLN A 75 7.54 -10.20 4.06
N THR A 76 8.62 -9.48 4.32
CA THR A 76 8.80 -8.09 3.86
C THR A 76 8.88 -8.00 2.34
N SER A 77 9.60 -8.94 1.70
CA SER A 77 9.66 -9.05 0.24
C SER A 77 8.28 -9.34 -0.36
N LYS A 78 7.53 -10.29 0.20
CA LYS A 78 6.15 -10.62 -0.22
C LYS A 78 5.24 -9.39 -0.14
N ARG A 79 5.24 -8.67 0.98
CA ARG A 79 4.44 -7.45 1.15
C ARG A 79 4.84 -6.37 0.15
N LYS A 80 6.14 -6.13 -0.05
CA LYS A 80 6.62 -5.16 -1.04
C LYS A 80 6.14 -5.50 -2.46
N ARG A 81 6.18 -6.78 -2.85
CA ARG A 81 5.67 -7.25 -4.15
C ARG A 81 4.17 -7.03 -4.27
N LEU A 82 3.38 -7.40 -3.27
CA LEU A 82 1.93 -7.20 -3.26
C LEU A 82 1.53 -5.72 -3.32
N ARG A 83 2.21 -4.85 -2.56
CA ARG A 83 2.02 -3.38 -2.64
C ARG A 83 2.33 -2.85 -4.03
N SER A 84 3.46 -3.27 -4.61
CA SER A 84 3.86 -2.83 -5.95
C SER A 84 2.87 -3.29 -7.02
N TYR A 85 2.39 -4.52 -6.91
CA TYR A 85 1.36 -5.07 -7.78
C TYR A 85 0.07 -4.25 -7.70
N LEU A 86 -0.45 -4.02 -6.49
CA LEU A 86 -1.71 -3.31 -6.31
C LEU A 86 -1.63 -1.84 -6.70
N ARG A 87 -0.48 -1.18 -6.48
CA ARG A 87 -0.22 0.18 -7.02
C ARG A 87 -0.24 0.20 -8.54
N GLY A 88 0.37 -0.82 -9.18
CA GLY A 88 0.35 -0.97 -10.63
C GLY A 88 -1.07 -1.16 -11.16
N SER A 89 -1.82 -2.08 -10.54
CA SER A 89 -3.22 -2.34 -10.87
C SER A 89 -4.10 -1.10 -10.68
N TYR A 90 -3.96 -0.38 -9.56
CA TYR A 90 -4.71 0.86 -9.34
C TYR A 90 -4.38 1.94 -10.38
N ARG A 91 -3.10 2.09 -10.75
CA ARG A 91 -2.70 3.02 -11.82
C ARG A 91 -3.30 2.61 -13.16
N ALA A 92 -3.29 1.32 -13.50
CA ALA A 92 -3.88 0.79 -14.73
C ALA A 92 -5.41 1.02 -14.76
N PHE A 93 -6.10 0.73 -13.66
CA PHE A 93 -7.52 1.02 -13.48
C PHE A 93 -7.83 2.50 -13.72
N ARG A 94 -7.11 3.40 -13.05
CA ARG A 94 -7.30 4.84 -13.25
C ARG A 94 -7.06 5.26 -14.69
N ARG A 95 -6.00 4.75 -15.31
CA ARG A 95 -5.67 5.05 -16.70
C ARG A 95 -6.81 4.64 -17.65
N GLU A 96 -7.33 3.43 -17.49
CA GLU A 96 -8.42 2.93 -18.33
C GLU A 96 -9.69 3.76 -18.14
N VAL A 97 -10.10 4.01 -16.90
CA VAL A 97 -11.30 4.80 -16.60
C VAL A 97 -11.16 6.24 -17.11
N THR A 98 -10.01 6.88 -16.89
CA THR A 98 -9.75 8.24 -17.40
C THR A 98 -9.81 8.27 -18.94
N LEU A 99 -9.25 7.26 -19.62
CA LEU A 99 -9.31 7.17 -21.08
C LEU A 99 -10.76 7.08 -21.58
N GLN A 100 -11.60 6.29 -20.94
CA GLN A 100 -13.02 6.17 -21.31
C GLN A 100 -13.79 7.48 -21.09
N PHE A 101 -13.52 8.21 -19.99
CA PHE A 101 -14.10 9.53 -19.75
C PHE A 101 -13.61 10.59 -20.74
N LEU A 102 -12.32 10.54 -21.08
CA LEU A 102 -11.72 11.43 -22.05
C LEU A 102 -12.31 11.24 -23.45
N PHE A 103 -12.54 9.99 -23.87
CA PHE A 103 -13.25 9.69 -25.11
C PHE A 103 -14.68 10.24 -25.13
N ALA A 104 -15.39 10.16 -23.98
CA ALA A 104 -16.73 10.73 -23.86
C ALA A 104 -16.71 12.27 -23.90
N ALA A 105 -15.75 12.92 -23.24
CA ALA A 105 -15.69 14.38 -23.13
C ALA A 105 -15.31 15.07 -24.45
N GLU A 106 -14.25 14.64 -25.14
CA GLU A 106 -13.70 15.42 -26.27
C GLU A 106 -14.03 14.84 -27.65
N GLN A 107 -14.61 13.62 -27.71
CA GLN A 107 -14.97 12.89 -28.94
C GLN A 107 -13.87 12.89 -30.04
N LYS A 108 -12.61 13.12 -29.65
CA LYS A 108 -11.44 13.29 -30.53
C LYS A 108 -10.33 12.34 -30.08
N PRO A 109 -9.39 11.99 -30.98
CA PRO A 109 -8.20 11.23 -30.58
C PRO A 109 -7.33 12.07 -29.65
N ILE A 110 -7.05 11.53 -28.46
CA ILE A 110 -6.35 12.23 -27.38
C ILE A 110 -4.89 11.77 -27.34
N ALA A 111 -3.98 12.73 -27.14
CA ALA A 111 -2.56 12.45 -26.98
C ALA A 111 -2.31 11.67 -25.69
N LEU A 112 -1.56 10.56 -25.80
CA LEU A 112 -1.19 9.67 -24.69
C LEU A 112 -0.52 10.41 -23.52
N ASP A 113 0.22 11.49 -23.80
CA ASP A 113 0.88 12.31 -22.78
C ASP A 113 -0.14 12.98 -21.84
N THR A 114 -1.30 13.37 -22.36
CA THR A 114 -2.38 13.96 -21.56
C THR A 114 -2.95 12.94 -20.58
N LEU A 115 -3.07 11.67 -21.01
CA LEU A 115 -3.60 10.60 -20.18
C LEU A 115 -2.74 10.35 -18.93
N ASP A 116 -1.41 10.31 -19.09
CA ASP A 116 -0.51 10.04 -17.98
C ASP A 116 -0.48 11.18 -16.95
N THR A 117 -0.68 12.43 -17.39
CA THR A 117 -0.82 13.58 -16.46
C THR A 117 -2.12 13.52 -15.66
N LEU A 118 -3.21 13.04 -16.26
CA LEU A 118 -4.54 12.96 -15.64
C LEU A 118 -4.73 11.75 -14.71
N ILE A 119 -3.67 10.96 -14.49
CA ILE A 119 -3.70 9.88 -13.49
C ILE A 119 -3.76 10.46 -12.07
N SER A 120 -3.24 11.67 -11.82
CA SER A 120 -3.31 12.28 -10.48
C SER A 120 -4.73 12.78 -10.16
N GLN A 121 -5.17 12.69 -8.89
CA GLN A 121 -6.50 13.18 -8.49
C GLN A 121 -6.66 14.69 -8.72
N ALA A 122 -5.60 15.45 -8.47
CA ALA A 122 -5.60 16.89 -8.59
C ALA A 122 -5.72 17.32 -10.06
N ASP A 123 -4.95 16.70 -10.95
CA ASP A 123 -4.94 17.03 -12.37
C ASP A 123 -6.23 16.56 -13.06
N PHE A 124 -6.71 15.35 -12.72
CA PHE A 124 -8.00 14.85 -13.17
C PHE A 124 -9.11 15.85 -12.85
N ARG A 125 -9.19 16.30 -11.59
CA ARG A 125 -10.18 17.28 -11.15
C ARG A 125 -10.02 18.61 -11.87
N ALA A 126 -8.78 19.12 -11.95
CA ALA A 126 -8.50 20.41 -12.56
C ALA A 126 -8.92 20.42 -14.04
N TYR A 127 -8.76 19.30 -14.73
CA TYR A 127 -9.16 19.13 -16.12
C TYR A 127 -10.67 19.05 -16.29
N PHE A 128 -11.35 18.14 -15.58
CA PHE A 128 -12.78 17.90 -15.78
C PHE A 128 -13.69 19.01 -15.20
N LYS A 129 -13.14 19.90 -14.35
CA LYS A 129 -13.83 21.12 -13.88
C LYS A 129 -13.69 22.32 -14.81
N GLN A 130 -12.92 22.21 -15.89
CA GLN A 130 -12.87 23.28 -16.90
C GLN A 130 -14.25 23.44 -17.55
N PRO A 131 -14.62 24.66 -17.96
CA PRO A 131 -15.89 24.88 -18.65
C PRO A 131 -15.96 24.02 -19.92
N SER A 132 -17.13 23.44 -20.15
CA SER A 132 -17.46 22.74 -21.37
C SER A 132 -17.58 23.71 -22.55
N ILE A 133 -17.27 23.22 -23.74
CA ILE A 133 -17.52 23.95 -25.00
C ILE A 133 -18.93 23.66 -25.53
N ASP A 134 -19.47 22.48 -25.22
CA ASP A 134 -20.68 21.92 -25.82
C ASP A 134 -21.93 22.11 -24.95
N VAL A 135 -21.78 22.24 -23.62
CA VAL A 135 -22.88 22.27 -22.64
C VAL A 135 -22.66 23.40 -21.63
N ASP A 136 -23.74 23.96 -21.10
CA ASP A 136 -23.68 24.87 -19.95
C ASP A 136 -23.29 24.09 -18.69
N GLY A 137 -21.99 24.08 -18.40
CA GLY A 137 -21.39 23.30 -17.32
C GLY A 137 -19.89 23.13 -17.49
N ASP A 138 -19.33 22.18 -16.75
CA ASP A 138 -17.94 21.75 -16.85
C ASP A 138 -17.78 20.46 -17.66
N LYS A 139 -16.56 20.16 -18.13
CA LYS A 139 -16.24 18.98 -18.97
C LYS A 139 -16.73 17.64 -18.39
N TRP A 140 -16.95 17.56 -17.08
CA TRP A 140 -17.57 16.40 -16.45
C TRP A 140 -19.04 16.18 -16.89
N HIS A 141 -19.79 17.25 -17.15
CA HIS A 141 -21.13 17.15 -17.72
C HIS A 141 -21.09 16.61 -19.16
N ASP A 142 -20.06 16.95 -19.94
CA ASP A 142 -19.87 16.37 -21.28
C ASP A 142 -19.68 14.85 -21.20
N VAL A 143 -18.91 14.37 -20.22
CA VAL A 143 -18.77 12.93 -19.96
C VAL A 143 -20.13 12.30 -19.71
N GLN A 144 -20.93 12.88 -18.81
CA GLN A 144 -22.23 12.33 -18.45
C GLN A 144 -23.21 12.28 -19.64
N ASN A 145 -23.14 13.28 -20.52
CA ASN A 145 -24.05 13.39 -21.67
C ASN A 145 -23.63 12.51 -22.86
N HIS A 146 -22.34 12.25 -23.04
CA HIS A 146 -21.81 11.58 -24.23
C HIS A 146 -21.28 10.17 -23.99
N ILE A 147 -21.27 9.70 -22.74
CA ILE A 147 -20.80 8.35 -22.44
C ILE A 147 -21.72 7.29 -23.06
N THR A 148 -21.11 6.33 -23.75
CA THR A 148 -21.86 5.25 -24.39
C THR A 148 -21.94 4.01 -23.51
N ALA A 149 -22.89 3.12 -23.79
CA ALA A 149 -22.96 1.81 -23.13
C ALA A 149 -21.66 0.99 -23.28
N ARG A 150 -20.92 1.18 -24.38
CA ARG A 150 -19.60 0.55 -24.56
C ARG A 150 -18.57 1.08 -23.58
N ASN A 151 -18.49 2.40 -23.40
CA ASN A 151 -17.58 3.00 -22.42
C ASN A 151 -17.91 2.52 -21.00
N LEU A 152 -19.20 2.43 -20.65
CA LEU A 152 -19.64 1.91 -19.36
C LEU A 152 -19.27 0.43 -19.16
N GLN A 153 -19.37 -0.39 -20.22
CA GLN A 153 -18.93 -1.77 -20.19
C GLN A 153 -17.42 -1.86 -19.93
N ASP A 154 -16.60 -1.08 -20.64
CA ASP A 154 -15.15 -1.08 -20.49
C ASP A 154 -14.73 -0.61 -19.08
N ILE A 155 -15.39 0.44 -18.56
CA ILE A 155 -15.23 0.90 -17.17
C ILE A 155 -15.61 -0.22 -16.19
N GLY A 156 -16.71 -0.93 -16.43
CA GLY A 156 -17.14 -2.07 -15.61
C GLY A 156 -16.13 -3.21 -15.60
N VAL A 157 -15.54 -3.52 -16.75
CA VAL A 157 -14.45 -4.51 -16.88
C VAL A 157 -13.22 -4.07 -16.10
N ALA A 158 -12.75 -2.83 -16.29
CA ALA A 158 -11.60 -2.28 -15.57
C ALA A 158 -11.83 -2.30 -14.04
N THR A 159 -13.04 -1.96 -13.60
CA THR A 159 -13.44 -1.99 -12.19
C THR A 159 -13.43 -3.42 -11.64
N THR A 160 -13.90 -4.39 -12.43
CA THR A 160 -13.92 -5.81 -12.07
C THR A 160 -12.50 -6.37 -11.94
N ILE A 161 -11.61 -6.07 -12.89
CA ILE A 161 -10.20 -6.45 -12.82
C ILE A 161 -9.54 -5.89 -11.56
N PHE A 162 -9.75 -4.60 -11.28
CA PHE A 162 -9.19 -3.97 -10.08
C PHE A 162 -9.73 -4.60 -8.79
N ARG A 163 -11.03 -4.93 -8.74
CA ARG A 163 -11.64 -5.65 -7.62
C ARG A 163 -11.00 -7.02 -7.40
N ASP A 164 -10.78 -7.77 -8.46
CA ASP A 164 -10.21 -9.11 -8.37
C ASP A 164 -8.73 -9.05 -7.96
N ASP A 165 -7.97 -8.05 -8.44
CA ASP A 165 -6.61 -7.77 -7.99
C ASP A 165 -6.54 -7.37 -6.52
N MET A 166 -7.48 -6.54 -6.05
CA MET A 166 -7.63 -6.20 -4.65
C MET A 166 -7.92 -7.44 -3.81
N ALA A 167 -8.86 -8.29 -4.24
CA ALA A 167 -9.20 -9.54 -3.55
C ALA A 167 -8.00 -10.50 -3.49
N TYR A 168 -7.24 -10.61 -4.57
CA TYR A 168 -5.99 -11.38 -4.60
C TYR A 168 -4.99 -10.88 -3.55
N VAL A 169 -4.74 -9.57 -3.50
CA VAL A 169 -3.81 -8.99 -2.51
C VAL A 169 -4.31 -9.19 -1.09
N LEU A 170 -5.60 -8.97 -0.82
CA LEU A 170 -6.20 -9.19 0.49
C LEU A 170 -6.04 -10.64 0.97
N ASN A 171 -6.38 -11.61 0.11
CA ASN A 171 -6.27 -13.03 0.45
C ASN A 171 -4.81 -13.48 0.66
N ASN A 172 -3.84 -12.76 0.08
CA ASN A 172 -2.42 -13.11 0.14
C ASN A 172 -1.60 -12.25 1.12
N SER A 173 -2.22 -11.25 1.75
CA SER A 173 -1.57 -10.40 2.76
C SER A 173 -2.17 -10.67 4.13
N ASP A 174 -1.30 -10.72 5.14
CA ASP A 174 -1.75 -10.65 6.53
C ASP A 174 -2.16 -9.20 6.81
N VAL A 175 -3.35 -8.80 6.33
CA VAL A 175 -3.87 -7.45 6.52
C VAL A 175 -4.23 -7.28 7.99
N VAL A 176 -3.36 -6.58 8.72
CA VAL A 176 -3.57 -6.25 10.13
C VAL A 176 -4.55 -5.07 10.29
N ASP A 177 -4.77 -4.28 9.24
CA ASP A 177 -5.54 -3.04 9.30
C ASP A 177 -7.00 -3.22 8.84
N GLN A 178 -7.89 -3.27 9.83
CA GLN A 178 -9.35 -3.35 9.67
C GLN A 178 -9.90 -2.23 8.78
N ARG A 179 -9.31 -1.03 8.83
CA ARG A 179 -9.77 0.13 8.06
C ARG A 179 -9.55 -0.04 6.56
N SER A 180 -8.39 -0.58 6.18
CA SER A 180 -8.09 -0.95 4.80
C SER A 180 -9.07 -1.99 4.27
N PHE A 181 -9.39 -3.00 5.09
CA PHE A 181 -10.38 -4.03 4.73
C PHE A 181 -11.80 -3.45 4.53
N GLU A 182 -12.25 -2.55 5.41
CA GLU A 182 -13.59 -1.93 5.30
C GLU A 182 -13.74 -1.05 4.06
N MET A 183 -12.71 -0.26 3.71
CA MET A 183 -12.72 0.56 2.50
C MET A 183 -12.81 -0.31 1.24
N LEU A 184 -12.06 -1.42 1.22
CA LEU A 184 -12.08 -2.39 0.13
C LEU A 184 -13.43 -3.09 0.01
N GLN A 185 -14.02 -3.47 1.14
CA GLN A 185 -15.35 -4.07 1.15
C GLN A 185 -16.42 -3.08 0.62
N ARG A 186 -16.28 -1.78 0.89
CA ARG A 186 -17.16 -0.75 0.31
C ARG A 186 -17.00 -0.65 -1.20
N LEU A 187 -15.76 -0.66 -1.71
CA LEU A 187 -15.49 -0.66 -3.16
C LEU A 187 -16.07 -1.91 -3.85
N THR A 188 -15.87 -3.10 -3.25
CA THR A 188 -16.43 -4.35 -3.76
C THR A 188 -17.96 -4.34 -3.74
N LYS A 189 -18.58 -3.88 -2.65
CA LYS A 189 -20.04 -3.75 -2.55
C LYS A 189 -20.60 -2.77 -3.58
N ALA A 190 -19.95 -1.61 -3.74
CA ALA A 190 -20.35 -0.61 -4.72
C ALA A 190 -20.28 -1.16 -6.15
N SER A 191 -19.17 -1.82 -6.50
CA SER A 191 -19.00 -2.48 -7.80
C SER A 191 -20.01 -3.61 -8.05
N SER A 192 -20.44 -4.34 -7.02
CA SER A 192 -21.42 -5.43 -7.17
C SER A 192 -22.87 -4.96 -7.34
N HIS A 193 -23.18 -3.72 -6.94
CA HIS A 193 -24.53 -3.18 -7.00
C HIS A 193 -24.85 -2.47 -8.31
N TRP A 194 -23.84 -2.04 -9.07
CA TRP A 194 -24.09 -1.34 -10.33
C TRP A 194 -24.30 -2.30 -11.47
N ASN A 195 -25.51 -2.26 -11.99
CA ASN A 195 -25.79 -2.78 -13.31
C ASN A 195 -25.24 -1.76 -14.32
N PHE A 196 -24.01 -1.96 -14.80
CA PHE A 196 -23.39 -1.10 -15.84
C PHE A 196 -24.19 -1.06 -17.16
N LEU A 197 -25.27 -1.84 -17.26
CA LEU A 197 -26.20 -1.91 -18.38
C LEU A 197 -27.57 -1.27 -18.06
N SER A 198 -27.83 -0.78 -16.84
CA SER A 198 -29.08 -0.06 -16.58
C SER A 198 -29.02 1.30 -17.29
N ALA A 199 -30.06 1.57 -18.10
CA ALA A 199 -30.26 2.84 -18.78
C ALA A 199 -31.00 3.85 -17.89
N ASP A 200 -31.14 3.56 -16.59
CA ASP A 200 -31.84 4.42 -15.66
C ASP A 200 -30.96 5.63 -15.32
N TYR A 201 -31.54 6.82 -15.45
CA TYR A 201 -30.82 8.09 -15.32
C TYR A 201 -30.29 8.29 -13.89
N ASP A 202 -31.07 7.88 -12.89
CA ASP A 202 -30.68 8.02 -11.48
C ASP A 202 -29.54 7.05 -11.10
N ASP A 203 -29.52 5.84 -11.68
CA ASP A 203 -28.43 4.88 -11.53
C ASP A 203 -27.13 5.41 -12.14
N GLN A 204 -27.21 5.99 -13.34
CA GLN A 204 -26.05 6.58 -14.01
C GLN A 204 -25.50 7.76 -13.22
N LYS A 205 -26.35 8.64 -12.69
CA LYS A 205 -25.92 9.76 -11.85
C LYS A 205 -25.19 9.29 -10.60
N SER A 206 -25.70 8.26 -9.93
CA SER A 206 -25.05 7.63 -8.77
C SER A 206 -23.68 7.04 -9.14
N LEU A 207 -23.60 6.35 -10.28
CA LEU A 207 -22.38 5.78 -10.82
C LEU A 207 -21.31 6.85 -11.08
N PHE A 208 -21.66 7.94 -11.76
CA PHE A 208 -20.74 9.06 -12.00
C PHE A 208 -20.32 9.75 -10.70
N GLY A 209 -21.24 9.92 -9.76
CA GLY A 209 -20.92 10.46 -8.43
C GLY A 209 -19.86 9.61 -7.72
N PHE A 210 -19.95 8.28 -7.81
CA PHE A 210 -18.93 7.40 -7.28
C PHE A 210 -17.59 7.52 -8.01
N TYR A 211 -17.57 7.48 -9.35
CA TYR A 211 -16.30 7.59 -10.07
C TYR A 211 -15.65 8.94 -9.83
N TRP A 212 -16.43 10.01 -9.65
CA TRP A 212 -15.91 11.30 -9.22
C TRP A 212 -15.29 11.22 -7.81
N HIS A 213 -15.95 10.56 -6.85
CA HIS A 213 -15.39 10.32 -5.51
C HIS A 213 -14.04 9.60 -5.59
N VAL A 214 -13.94 8.53 -6.38
CA VAL A 214 -12.72 7.71 -6.49
C VAL A 214 -11.61 8.42 -7.27
N MET A 215 -11.93 9.03 -8.42
CA MET A 215 -10.97 9.58 -9.37
C MET A 215 -10.55 11.00 -9.01
N ALA A 216 -11.47 11.86 -8.57
CA ALA A 216 -11.18 13.24 -8.16
C ALA A 216 -10.93 13.35 -6.64
N GLY A 217 -11.15 12.28 -5.87
CA GLY A 217 -10.94 12.25 -4.42
C GLY A 217 -11.99 13.00 -3.61
N TRP A 218 -13.20 13.24 -4.14
CA TRP A 218 -14.20 14.05 -3.44
C TRP A 218 -14.86 13.31 -2.27
N ASP A 219 -14.51 13.60 -1.01
CA ASP A 219 -15.20 13.06 0.17
C ASP A 219 -16.40 13.96 0.56
N PRO A 220 -17.64 13.42 0.72
CA PRO A 220 -18.80 14.21 1.12
C PRO A 220 -18.66 14.91 2.49
N VAL A 221 -17.86 14.35 3.39
CA VAL A 221 -17.67 14.83 4.77
C VAL A 221 -16.44 15.73 4.87
N TYR A 222 -15.34 15.36 4.22
CA TYR A 222 -14.05 16.04 4.38
C TYR A 222 -13.63 16.88 3.15
N GLY A 223 -14.44 16.90 2.09
CA GLY A 223 -14.11 17.56 0.83
C GLY A 223 -12.97 16.84 0.11
N TYR A 224 -12.04 17.59 -0.46
CA TYR A 224 -10.91 17.01 -1.19
C TYR A 224 -9.69 16.78 -0.27
N PRO A 225 -9.32 15.52 0.03
CA PRO A 225 -8.13 15.21 0.81
C PRO A 225 -6.86 15.52 -0.01
N LYS A 226 -5.77 15.80 0.70
CA LYS A 226 -4.46 16.07 0.07
C LYS A 226 -3.81 14.84 -0.55
N GLU A 227 -4.12 13.65 -0.02
CA GLU A 227 -3.57 12.38 -0.45
C GLU A 227 -4.68 11.44 -0.91
N ASP A 228 -4.39 10.68 -1.95
CA ASP A 228 -5.30 9.66 -2.49
C ASP A 228 -5.56 8.57 -1.41
N PRO A 229 -6.81 8.42 -0.96
CA PRO A 229 -7.14 7.46 0.09
C PRO A 229 -6.80 6.01 -0.27
N ILE A 230 -6.91 5.62 -1.55
CA ILE A 230 -6.60 4.28 -2.04
C ILE A 230 -5.09 4.08 -2.05
N LEU A 231 -4.31 5.04 -2.54
CA LEU A 231 -2.84 4.94 -2.49
C LEU A 231 -2.31 4.90 -1.05
N ARG A 232 -2.92 5.67 -0.14
CA ARG A 232 -2.59 5.66 1.29
C ARG A 232 -2.85 4.28 1.89
N MET A 233 -4.01 3.68 1.60
CA MET A 233 -4.34 2.32 2.00
C MET A 233 -3.34 1.30 1.45
N ILE A 234 -2.99 1.37 0.16
CA ILE A 234 -1.99 0.46 -0.42
C ILE A 234 -0.62 0.63 0.25
N GLY A 235 -0.29 1.83 0.75
CA GLY A 235 0.90 2.08 1.55
C GLY A 235 0.91 1.35 2.90
N GLN A 236 -0.26 0.99 3.44
CA GLN A 236 -0.43 0.40 4.77
C GLN A 236 -0.45 -1.14 4.78
N ILE A 237 -0.60 -1.80 3.61
CA ILE A 237 -0.65 -3.28 3.44
C ILE A 237 0.72 -3.92 3.60
#